data_AF-A0A8X6YEJ7-F1
#
_entry.id   AF-A0A8X6YEJ7-F1
#
_cell.length_a   1.000
_cell.length_b   1.000
_cell.length_c   1.000
_cell.angle_alpha   90.00
_cell.angle_beta   90.00
_cell.angle_gamma   90.00
#
_symmetry.space_group_name_H-M   'P 1'
#
loop_
_entity.id
_entity.type
_entity.pdbx_description
1 polymer ?
#
loop_
_entity_poly.entity_id
_entity_poly.type
_entity_poly.pdbx_seq_one_letter_code
_entity_poly.pdbx_strand_id
1 'polypeptide(L)'
;MDTRQRELFFNNLLILGFDKNAVQKEHRITCDKDMFCVPNQKMFEIVTYFLFKKLNEVTKQEYIVPWPLLDRDQHRQFQKACVNHLTNIAQESNIKFPLIVPSVLSTFSGERFYELYLAFSTHVVEKSVRKNNNVSLIQRPSVAHHNSEDIIETLKILTISSVEKLKEIQLFSYKHFELLLKIANNFITLVQKLKSSLSSNSSLLQEKNMTLISLFSEDAEKNDESPLAKSMSKMLNYKKKMEELWKQLEEFLTKERKLWNYLSSAVEENPEIFVLEGELLKISIDDNIKDYCPELNEMCPLKTTEDDQICLLKFLKIYCIFLNFYVNAVLKGNFR
;
A
#
# COMPACT_ATOMS: atom_id res chain seq x y z
N MET A 1 -33.95 -3.19 25.01
CA MET A 1 -33.03 -2.93 23.90
C MET A 1 -31.69 -2.50 24.45
N ASP A 2 -30.70 -3.38 24.41
CA ASP A 2 -29.36 -3.12 24.94
C ASP A 2 -28.55 -2.25 23.96
N THR A 3 -28.37 -0.97 24.28
CA THR A 3 -27.55 -0.01 23.50
C THR A 3 -26.15 -0.58 23.23
N ARG A 4 -25.63 -1.42 24.14
CA ARG A 4 -24.33 -2.05 24.01
C ARG A 4 -24.26 -3.04 22.84
N GLN A 5 -25.30 -3.82 22.59
CA GLN A 5 -25.31 -4.77 21.47
C GLN A 5 -25.21 -4.06 20.12
N ARG A 6 -25.93 -2.93 19.99
CA ARG A 6 -25.90 -2.09 18.78
C ARG A 6 -24.51 -1.49 18.54
N GLU A 7 -23.88 -1.00 19.60
CA GLU A 7 -22.52 -0.46 19.55
C GLU A 7 -21.50 -1.53 19.18
N LEU A 8 -21.57 -2.72 19.80
CA LEU A 8 -20.67 -3.82 19.50
C LEU A 8 -20.79 -4.28 18.05
N PHE A 9 -22.03 -4.42 17.55
CA PHE A 9 -22.27 -4.77 16.16
C PHE A 9 -21.67 -3.73 15.21
N PHE A 10 -21.92 -2.43 15.47
CA PHE A 10 -21.37 -1.37 14.65
C PHE A 10 -19.84 -1.33 14.68
N ASN A 11 -19.23 -1.51 15.85
CA ASN A 11 -17.77 -1.58 15.98
C ASN A 11 -17.18 -2.76 15.22
N ASN A 12 -17.85 -3.93 15.21
CA ASN A 12 -17.41 -5.06 14.39
C ASN A 12 -17.36 -4.70 12.90
N LEU A 13 -18.35 -3.96 12.39
CA LEU A 13 -18.31 -3.50 10.99
C LEU A 13 -17.11 -2.59 10.73
N LEU A 14 -16.83 -1.64 11.62
CA LEU A 14 -15.69 -0.73 11.48
C LEU A 14 -14.35 -1.50 11.54
N ILE A 15 -14.22 -2.47 12.44
CA ILE A 15 -13.02 -3.33 12.55
C ILE A 15 -12.79 -4.12 11.27
N LEU A 16 -13.86 -4.59 10.61
CA LEU A 16 -13.79 -5.29 9.34
C LEU A 16 -13.50 -4.38 8.14
N GLY A 17 -13.37 -3.06 8.36
CA GLY A 17 -13.07 -2.07 7.34
C GLY A 17 -14.31 -1.58 6.58
N PHE A 18 -15.49 -1.58 7.22
CA PHE A 18 -16.70 -1.02 6.63
C PHE A 18 -16.60 0.51 6.51
N ASP A 19 -16.60 1.03 5.28
CA ASP A 19 -16.54 2.48 5.03
C ASP A 19 -17.93 3.11 5.12
N LYS A 20 -18.26 3.60 6.32
CA LYS A 20 -19.53 4.31 6.56
C LYS A 20 -19.69 5.55 5.68
N ASN A 21 -18.61 6.27 5.36
CA ASN A 21 -18.69 7.55 4.67
C ASN A 21 -18.97 7.34 3.18
N ALA A 22 -18.34 6.33 2.57
CA ALA A 22 -18.62 5.94 1.19
C ALA A 22 -20.08 5.52 1.02
N VAL A 23 -20.58 4.67 1.90
CA VAL A 23 -21.98 4.18 1.88
C VAL A 23 -22.98 5.32 2.09
N GLN A 24 -22.73 6.21 3.04
CA GLN A 24 -23.59 7.39 3.26
C GLN A 24 -23.64 8.29 2.02
N LYS A 25 -22.51 8.49 1.33
CA LYS A 25 -22.43 9.31 0.12
C LYS A 25 -23.13 8.67 -1.07
N GLU A 26 -22.93 7.37 -1.28
CA GLU A 26 -23.46 6.62 -2.42
C GLU A 26 -24.97 6.42 -2.32
N HIS A 27 -25.46 6.00 -1.15
CA HIS A 27 -26.85 5.62 -0.98
C HIS A 27 -27.72 6.68 -0.28
N ARG A 28 -27.13 7.75 0.26
CA ARG A 28 -27.82 8.80 1.02
C ARG A 28 -28.61 8.25 2.23
N ILE A 29 -28.06 7.24 2.90
CA ILE A 29 -28.66 6.57 4.06
C ILE A 29 -27.77 6.84 5.29
N THR A 30 -28.37 7.15 6.43
CA THR A 30 -27.65 7.27 7.70
C THR A 30 -27.06 5.93 8.11
N CYS A 31 -25.74 5.90 8.30
CA CYS A 31 -25.00 4.74 8.79
C CYS A 31 -24.38 5.04 10.15
N ASP A 32 -25.06 4.62 11.20
CA ASP A 32 -24.64 4.74 12.59
C ASP A 32 -25.02 3.47 13.38
N LYS A 33 -24.75 3.46 14.69
CA LYS A 33 -25.10 2.34 15.56
C LYS A 33 -26.61 2.05 15.63
N ASP A 34 -27.45 3.01 15.27
CA ASP A 34 -28.91 2.93 15.37
C ASP A 34 -29.56 2.70 13.98
N MET A 35 -28.77 2.34 12.95
CA MET A 35 -29.21 2.21 11.55
C MET A 35 -30.34 1.18 11.31
N PHE A 36 -30.57 0.24 12.24
CA PHE A 36 -31.68 -0.72 12.21
C PHE A 36 -32.69 -0.50 13.35
N CYS A 37 -32.69 0.65 14.02
CA CYS A 37 -33.78 1.01 14.96
C CYS A 37 -35.12 1.21 14.23
N VAL A 38 -35.06 1.54 12.93
CA VAL A 38 -36.19 1.55 12.00
C VAL A 38 -35.90 0.54 10.90
N PRO A 39 -36.91 -0.18 10.35
CA PRO A 39 -36.72 -1.08 9.22
C PRO A 39 -35.98 -0.43 8.06
N ASN A 40 -34.78 -0.92 7.78
CA ASN A 40 -33.90 -0.37 6.76
C ASN A 40 -33.38 -1.49 5.84
N GLN A 41 -34.21 -1.86 4.86
CA GLN A 41 -33.92 -2.95 3.93
C GLN A 41 -32.61 -2.71 3.16
N LYS A 42 -32.38 -1.50 2.66
CA LYS A 42 -31.20 -1.21 1.84
C LYS A 42 -29.91 -1.32 2.65
N MET A 43 -29.91 -0.85 3.89
CA MET A 43 -28.75 -0.99 4.78
C MET A 43 -28.51 -2.46 5.15
N PHE A 44 -29.58 -3.23 5.36
CA PHE A 44 -29.48 -4.67 5.62
C PHE A 44 -28.79 -5.38 4.46
N GLU A 45 -29.23 -5.10 3.23
CA GLU A 45 -28.68 -5.65 2.00
C GLU A 45 -27.18 -5.36 1.87
N ILE A 46 -26.78 -4.10 2.04
CA ILE A 46 -25.38 -3.65 1.94
C ILE A 46 -24.51 -4.32 3.02
N VAL A 47 -24.94 -4.27 4.29
CA VAL A 47 -24.15 -4.84 5.39
C VAL A 47 -24.01 -6.36 5.24
N THR A 48 -25.09 -7.03 4.84
CA THR A 48 -25.08 -8.49 4.70
C THR A 48 -24.16 -8.93 3.57
N TYR A 49 -24.23 -8.26 2.42
CA TYR A 49 -23.32 -8.52 1.32
C TYR A 49 -21.86 -8.25 1.71
N PHE A 50 -21.59 -7.14 2.40
CA PHE A 50 -20.25 -6.83 2.91
C PHE A 50 -19.70 -7.93 3.83
N LEU A 51 -20.51 -8.41 4.78
CA LEU A 51 -20.08 -9.45 5.72
C LEU A 51 -19.80 -10.78 5.02
N PHE A 52 -20.64 -11.20 4.07
CA PHE A 52 -20.37 -12.41 3.28
C PHE A 52 -19.14 -12.26 2.40
N LYS A 53 -18.96 -11.10 1.74
CA LYS A 53 -17.75 -10.82 0.97
C LYS A 53 -16.49 -10.93 1.82
N LYS A 54 -16.51 -10.35 3.03
CA LYS A 54 -15.39 -10.46 3.97
C LYS A 54 -15.15 -11.88 4.44
N LEU A 55 -16.21 -12.63 4.71
CA LEU A 55 -16.08 -14.03 5.09
C LEU A 55 -15.47 -14.89 3.96
N ASN A 56 -15.88 -14.68 2.71
CA ASN A 56 -15.32 -15.37 1.53
C ASN A 56 -13.82 -15.07 1.37
N GLU A 57 -13.42 -13.80 1.48
CA GLU A 57 -12.00 -13.37 1.44
C GLU A 57 -11.16 -14.10 2.49
N VAL A 58 -11.74 -14.41 3.64
CA VAL A 58 -11.04 -15.00 4.79
C VAL A 58 -11.04 -16.53 4.76
N THR A 59 -12.17 -17.16 4.44
CA THR A 59 -12.36 -18.61 4.56
C THR A 59 -12.10 -19.39 3.28
N LYS A 60 -11.95 -18.71 2.13
CA LYS A 60 -11.94 -19.31 0.79
C LYS A 60 -13.20 -20.16 0.47
N GLN A 61 -14.24 -20.08 1.29
CA GLN A 61 -15.56 -20.64 0.98
C GLN A 61 -16.31 -19.67 0.07
N GLU A 62 -17.23 -20.19 -0.75
CA GLU A 62 -18.05 -19.39 -1.66
C GLU A 62 -19.47 -19.25 -1.10
N TYR A 63 -19.67 -18.28 -0.20
CA TYR A 63 -21.00 -17.84 0.18
C TYR A 63 -21.55 -16.93 -0.93
N ILE A 64 -22.17 -17.55 -1.94
CA ILE A 64 -22.77 -16.83 -3.07
C ILE A 64 -24.13 -16.28 -2.64
N VAL A 65 -24.24 -14.95 -2.67
CA VAL A 65 -25.50 -14.22 -2.47
C VAL A 65 -25.75 -13.31 -3.68
N PRO A 66 -26.99 -13.21 -4.19
CA PRO A 66 -27.30 -12.33 -5.32
C PRO A 66 -26.93 -10.88 -5.01
N TRP A 67 -26.14 -10.23 -5.87
CA TRP A 67 -25.81 -8.81 -5.74
C TRP A 67 -25.35 -8.23 -7.09
N PRO A 68 -25.77 -7.01 -7.48
CA PRO A 68 -26.73 -6.12 -6.82
C PRO A 68 -28.19 -6.59 -7.01
N LEU A 69 -29.08 -6.13 -6.13
CA LEU A 69 -30.50 -6.49 -6.16
C LEU A 69 -31.29 -5.44 -6.94
N LEU A 70 -31.95 -5.87 -8.02
CA LEU A 70 -32.68 -5.03 -8.96
C LEU A 70 -34.19 -5.26 -8.88
N ASP A 71 -34.64 -6.48 -8.60
CA ASP A 71 -36.04 -6.86 -8.57
C ASP A 71 -36.48 -7.52 -7.25
N ARG A 72 -37.80 -7.65 -7.06
CA ARG A 72 -38.39 -8.24 -5.84
C ARG A 72 -38.07 -9.71 -5.68
N ASP A 73 -37.87 -10.43 -6.77
CA ASP A 73 -37.57 -11.86 -6.72
C ASP A 73 -36.12 -12.11 -6.30
N GLN A 74 -35.18 -11.28 -6.75
CA GLN A 74 -33.80 -11.26 -6.27
C GLN A 74 -33.74 -10.91 -4.78
N HIS A 75 -34.56 -9.98 -4.28
CA HIS A 75 -34.64 -9.72 -2.83
C HIS A 75 -35.06 -10.97 -2.04
N ARG A 76 -36.06 -11.72 -2.53
CA ARG A 76 -36.51 -12.97 -1.89
C ARG A 76 -35.43 -14.06 -1.97
N GLN A 77 -34.78 -14.20 -3.11
CA GLN A 77 -33.67 -15.15 -3.30
C GLN A 77 -32.49 -14.81 -2.40
N PHE A 78 -32.16 -13.52 -2.26
CA PHE A 78 -31.14 -13.03 -1.36
C PHE A 78 -31.45 -13.39 0.09
N GLN A 79 -32.66 -13.08 0.58
CA GLN A 79 -33.06 -13.45 1.94
C GLN A 79 -32.98 -14.96 2.17
N LYS A 80 -33.43 -15.78 1.21
CA LYS A 80 -33.36 -17.24 1.30
C LYS A 80 -31.90 -17.73 1.34
N ALA A 81 -31.03 -17.17 0.50
CA ALA A 81 -29.60 -17.48 0.52
C ALA A 81 -28.96 -17.10 1.86
N CYS A 82 -29.27 -15.92 2.40
CA CYS A 82 -28.79 -15.47 3.70
C CYS A 82 -29.22 -16.41 4.83
N VAL A 83 -30.50 -16.84 4.87
CA VAL A 83 -30.98 -17.82 5.87
C VAL A 83 -30.15 -19.11 5.80
N ASN A 84 -29.99 -19.67 4.59
CA ASN A 84 -29.27 -20.93 4.38
C ASN A 84 -27.81 -20.81 4.83
N HIS A 85 -27.10 -19.79 4.34
CA HIS A 85 -25.69 -19.57 4.67
C HIS A 85 -25.48 -19.29 6.15
N LEU A 86 -26.31 -18.44 6.76
CA LEU A 86 -26.24 -18.18 8.21
C LEU A 86 -26.50 -19.44 9.03
N THR A 87 -27.41 -20.31 8.58
CA THR A 87 -27.70 -21.58 9.27
C THR A 87 -26.49 -22.51 9.24
N ASN A 88 -25.82 -22.61 8.09
CA ASN A 88 -24.59 -23.40 7.96
C ASN A 88 -23.47 -22.82 8.83
N ILE A 89 -23.28 -21.50 8.80
CA ILE A 89 -22.30 -20.81 9.64
C ILE A 89 -22.58 -21.06 11.12
N ALA A 90 -23.84 -21.00 11.55
CA ALA A 90 -24.21 -21.25 12.93
C ALA A 90 -23.83 -22.67 13.41
N GLN A 91 -23.91 -23.67 12.53
CA GLN A 91 -23.49 -25.04 12.82
C GLN A 91 -21.96 -25.20 12.94
N GLU A 92 -21.21 -24.44 12.14
CA GLU A 92 -19.74 -24.49 12.12
C GLU A 92 -19.09 -23.57 13.17
N SER A 93 -19.83 -22.60 13.69
CA SER A 93 -19.32 -21.58 14.59
C SER A 93 -19.27 -22.03 16.05
N ASN A 94 -18.27 -21.55 16.78
CA ASN A 94 -18.21 -21.66 18.24
C ASN A 94 -19.06 -20.60 18.96
N ILE A 95 -19.73 -19.73 18.21
CA ILE A 95 -20.55 -18.63 18.73
C ILE A 95 -21.99 -19.13 18.81
N LYS A 96 -22.67 -18.81 19.90
CA LYS A 96 -24.10 -19.13 20.03
C LYS A 96 -24.93 -18.19 19.17
N PHE A 97 -25.41 -18.67 18.03
CA PHE A 97 -26.37 -17.96 17.19
C PHE A 97 -27.79 -18.03 17.79
N PRO A 98 -28.59 -16.95 17.71
CA PRO A 98 -30.02 -17.03 17.96
C PRO A 98 -30.72 -17.81 16.85
N LEU A 99 -32.00 -18.13 17.04
CA LEU A 99 -32.78 -18.87 16.04
C LEU A 99 -32.85 -18.10 14.71
N ILE A 100 -32.32 -18.70 13.65
CA ILE A 100 -32.30 -18.12 12.31
C ILE A 100 -33.61 -18.50 11.61
N VAL A 101 -34.51 -17.52 11.46
CA VAL A 101 -35.80 -17.69 10.80
C VAL A 101 -35.96 -16.60 9.74
N PRO A 102 -36.54 -16.89 8.55
CA PRO A 102 -36.77 -15.88 7.53
C PRO A 102 -37.46 -14.61 8.06
N SER A 103 -38.41 -14.77 8.99
CA SER A 103 -39.14 -13.64 9.61
C SER A 103 -38.23 -12.64 10.32
N VAL A 104 -37.13 -13.07 10.94
CA VAL A 104 -36.18 -12.19 11.62
C VAL A 104 -35.41 -11.32 10.61
N LEU A 105 -35.11 -11.87 9.43
CA LEU A 105 -34.41 -11.13 8.37
C LEU A 105 -35.36 -10.19 7.62
N SER A 106 -36.65 -10.53 7.53
CA SER A 106 -37.66 -9.70 6.85
C SER A 106 -38.11 -8.47 7.65
N THR A 107 -37.83 -8.38 8.96
CA THR A 107 -38.16 -7.18 9.75
C THR A 107 -37.18 -6.03 9.50
N PHE A 108 -35.95 -6.34 9.06
CA PHE A 108 -34.85 -5.38 8.86
C PHE A 108 -34.58 -4.48 10.08
N SER A 109 -34.99 -4.93 11.26
CA SER A 109 -35.02 -4.17 12.50
C SER A 109 -35.37 -5.09 13.67
N GLY A 110 -35.16 -4.60 14.89
CA GLY A 110 -35.56 -5.25 16.13
C GLY A 110 -34.42 -5.95 16.86
N GLU A 111 -34.67 -6.32 18.11
CA GLU A 111 -33.66 -6.87 19.01
C GLU A 111 -33.10 -8.21 18.52
N ARG A 112 -33.96 -9.13 18.09
CA ARG A 112 -33.55 -10.42 17.52
C ARG A 112 -32.69 -10.28 16.26
N PHE A 113 -32.95 -9.23 15.47
CA PHE A 113 -32.14 -8.93 14.29
C PHE A 113 -30.74 -8.49 14.69
N TYR A 114 -30.62 -7.57 15.66
CA TYR A 114 -29.32 -7.15 16.19
C TYR A 114 -28.55 -8.30 16.84
N GLU A 115 -29.20 -9.17 17.61
CA GLU A 115 -28.56 -10.36 18.20
C GLU A 115 -27.99 -11.28 17.13
N LEU A 116 -28.76 -11.54 16.06
CA LEU A 116 -28.32 -12.37 14.93
C LEU A 116 -27.11 -11.73 14.22
N TYR A 117 -27.19 -10.45 13.90
CA TYR A 117 -26.13 -9.74 13.18
C TYR A 117 -24.90 -9.46 14.02
N LEU A 118 -25.05 -9.34 15.34
CA LEU A 118 -23.93 -9.31 16.26
C LEU A 118 -23.21 -10.67 16.27
N ALA A 119 -23.94 -11.79 16.38
CA ALA A 119 -23.33 -13.13 16.30
C ALA A 119 -22.63 -13.34 14.96
N PHE A 120 -23.27 -12.96 13.85
CA PHE A 120 -22.70 -13.06 12.51
C PHE A 120 -21.44 -12.21 12.34
N SER A 121 -21.49 -10.91 12.66
CA SER A 121 -20.33 -10.03 12.52
C SER A 121 -19.18 -10.45 13.45
N THR A 122 -19.48 -10.94 14.65
CA THR A 122 -18.46 -11.48 15.58
C THR A 122 -17.77 -12.70 14.98
N HIS A 123 -18.51 -13.59 14.33
CA HIS A 123 -17.93 -14.74 13.62
C HIS A 123 -16.98 -14.30 12.51
N VAL A 124 -17.38 -13.31 11.71
CA VAL A 124 -16.53 -12.79 10.62
C VAL A 124 -15.27 -12.14 11.19
N VAL A 125 -15.35 -11.38 12.28
CA VAL A 125 -14.19 -10.81 12.99
C VAL A 125 -13.28 -11.93 13.50
N GLU A 126 -13.81 -12.94 14.17
CA GLU A 126 -13.04 -14.07 14.70
C GLU A 126 -12.24 -14.77 13.60
N LYS A 127 -12.89 -15.08 12.46
CA LYS A 127 -12.22 -15.68 11.31
C LYS A 127 -11.17 -14.74 10.72
N SER A 128 -11.47 -13.44 10.61
CA SER A 128 -10.57 -12.43 10.01
C SER A 128 -9.29 -12.28 10.84
N VAL A 129 -9.41 -12.23 12.16
CA VAL A 129 -8.23 -12.13 13.04
C VAL A 129 -7.43 -13.42 13.03
N ARG A 130 -8.08 -14.59 13.04
CA ARG A 130 -7.37 -15.89 12.98
C ARG A 130 -6.54 -16.07 11.71
N LYS A 131 -6.99 -15.56 10.56
CA LYS A 131 -6.22 -15.59 9.31
C LYS A 131 -4.93 -14.78 9.39
N ASN A 132 -4.95 -13.68 10.15
CA ASN A 132 -3.76 -12.88 10.43
C ASN A 132 -3.01 -13.53 11.60
N ASN A 133 -2.34 -14.66 11.36
CA ASN A 133 -1.65 -15.59 12.27
C ASN A 133 -0.72 -14.98 13.36
N ASN A 134 -0.61 -13.66 13.47
CA ASN A 134 0.22 -12.94 14.43
C ASN A 134 -0.55 -12.48 15.68
N VAL A 135 -1.87 -12.67 15.76
CA VAL A 135 -2.67 -12.29 16.93
C VAL A 135 -3.45 -13.49 17.44
N SER A 136 -2.90 -14.16 18.45
CA SER A 136 -3.68 -15.05 19.31
C SER A 136 -4.74 -14.22 20.02
N LEU A 137 -5.97 -14.26 19.50
CA LEU A 137 -7.12 -13.73 20.21
C LEU A 137 -7.18 -14.38 21.59
N ILE A 138 -7.45 -13.58 22.62
CA ILE A 138 -7.82 -14.09 23.94
C ILE A 138 -9.10 -14.91 23.73
N GLN A 139 -8.96 -16.22 23.61
CA GLN A 139 -10.09 -17.10 23.39
C GLN A 139 -10.96 -17.04 24.64
N ARG A 140 -12.25 -16.77 24.44
CA ARG A 140 -13.21 -16.90 25.53
C ARG A 140 -13.26 -18.39 25.89
N PRO A 141 -13.04 -18.77 27.15
CA PRO A 141 -13.10 -20.17 27.54
C PRO A 141 -14.52 -20.68 27.24
N SER A 142 -14.64 -21.70 26.41
CA SER A 142 -15.86 -22.47 26.28
C SER A 142 -15.87 -23.48 27.42
N VAL A 143 -16.58 -23.16 28.49
CA VAL A 143 -16.67 -24.03 29.66
C VAL A 143 -17.71 -25.10 29.38
N ALA A 144 -17.27 -26.28 28.96
CA ALA A 144 -18.12 -27.46 28.93
C ALA A 144 -18.12 -28.08 30.34
N HIS A 145 -19.25 -27.97 31.06
CA HIS A 145 -19.55 -28.71 32.30
C HIS A 145 -18.38 -28.95 33.27
N HIS A 146 -17.93 -27.90 33.96
CA HIS A 146 -16.95 -28.00 35.05
C HIS A 146 -17.50 -27.43 36.36
N ASN A 147 -16.94 -27.88 37.50
CA ASN A 147 -17.28 -27.39 38.83
C ASN A 147 -17.01 -25.88 38.94
N SER A 148 -17.77 -25.19 39.80
CA SER A 148 -17.70 -23.73 39.95
C SER A 148 -16.31 -23.20 40.35
N GLU A 149 -15.50 -24.00 41.04
CA GLU A 149 -14.14 -23.63 41.45
C GLU A 149 -13.17 -23.54 40.27
N ASP A 150 -13.19 -24.52 39.36
CA ASP A 150 -12.34 -24.55 38.16
C ASP A 150 -12.64 -23.37 37.23
N ILE A 151 -13.91 -22.96 37.17
CA ILE A 151 -14.36 -21.79 36.40
C ILE A 151 -13.75 -20.51 36.99
N ILE A 152 -13.78 -20.36 38.32
CA ILE A 152 -13.23 -19.18 39.00
C ILE A 152 -11.72 -19.10 38.78
N GLU A 153 -11.01 -20.22 38.88
CA GLU A 153 -9.56 -20.25 38.69
C GLU A 153 -9.15 -19.97 37.23
N THR A 154 -9.87 -20.55 36.27
CA THR A 154 -9.68 -20.25 34.84
C THR A 154 -9.94 -18.76 34.53
N LEU A 155 -10.98 -18.17 35.12
CA LEU A 155 -11.28 -16.75 34.96
C LEU A 155 -10.20 -15.85 35.57
N LYS A 156 -9.60 -16.23 36.71
CA LYS A 156 -8.47 -15.49 37.31
C LYS A 156 -7.26 -15.49 36.37
N ILE A 157 -6.87 -16.67 35.86
CA ILE A 157 -5.74 -16.81 34.93
C ILE A 157 -5.96 -15.98 33.67
N LEU A 158 -7.16 -16.04 33.09
CA LEU A 158 -7.52 -15.22 31.93
C LEU A 158 -7.50 -13.72 32.22
N THR A 159 -7.96 -13.32 33.40
CA THR A 159 -7.92 -11.91 33.81
C THR A 159 -6.47 -11.43 33.88
N ILE A 160 -5.57 -12.21 34.48
CA ILE A 160 -4.14 -11.89 34.55
C ILE A 160 -3.53 -11.82 33.14
N SER A 161 -3.74 -12.84 32.31
CA SER A 161 -3.23 -12.88 30.93
C SER A 161 -3.76 -11.72 30.08
N SER A 162 -5.04 -11.35 30.23
CA SER A 162 -5.62 -10.21 29.54
C SER A 162 -5.03 -8.87 29.98
N VAL A 163 -4.72 -8.71 31.27
CA VAL A 163 -4.09 -7.50 31.82
C VAL A 163 -2.65 -7.37 31.30
N GLU A 164 -1.90 -8.46 31.24
CA GLU A 164 -0.56 -8.47 30.64
C GLU A 164 -0.60 -8.10 29.16
N LYS A 165 -1.54 -8.68 28.39
CA LYS A 165 -1.70 -8.34 26.97
C LYS A 165 -2.13 -6.90 26.77
N LEU A 166 -3.02 -6.37 27.61
CA LEU A 166 -3.41 -4.95 27.58
C LEU A 166 -2.23 -4.03 27.87
N LYS A 167 -1.37 -4.37 28.84
CA LYS A 167 -0.13 -3.62 29.12
C LYS A 167 0.83 -3.65 27.94
N GLU A 168 0.98 -4.79 27.27
CA GLU A 168 1.80 -4.91 26.06
C GLU A 168 1.27 -4.01 24.93
N ILE A 169 -0.04 -4.04 24.67
CA ILE A 169 -0.70 -3.19 23.67
C ILE A 169 -0.53 -1.71 24.03
N GLN A 170 -0.69 -1.35 25.31
CA GLN A 170 -0.49 0.02 25.77
C GLN A 170 0.95 0.48 25.55
N LEU A 171 1.93 -0.37 25.88
CA LEU A 171 3.35 -0.07 25.67
C LEU A 171 3.69 0.06 24.18
N PHE A 172 3.15 -0.83 23.34
CA PHE A 172 3.28 -0.74 21.88
C PHE A 172 2.67 0.56 21.35
N SER A 173 1.47 0.91 21.79
CA SER A 173 0.76 2.13 21.38
C SER A 173 1.54 3.38 21.78
N TYR A 174 2.12 3.40 22.98
CA TYR A 174 2.98 4.50 23.45
C TYR A 174 4.22 4.66 22.57
N LYS A 175 4.96 3.57 22.31
CA LYS A 175 6.15 3.61 21.43
C LYS A 175 5.80 4.05 20.01
N HIS A 176 4.67 3.58 19.49
CA HIS A 176 4.20 3.98 18.17
C HIS A 176 3.85 5.48 18.12
N PHE A 177 3.21 6.00 19.17
CA PHE A 177 2.91 7.43 19.29
C PHE A 177 4.17 8.29 19.37
N GLU A 178 5.19 7.88 20.14
CA GLU A 178 6.48 8.57 20.17
C GLU A 178 7.16 8.63 18.81
N LEU A 179 7.13 7.53 18.05
CA LEU A 179 7.66 7.48 16.69
C LEU A 179 6.92 8.46 15.77
N LEU A 180 5.59 8.49 15.82
CA LEU A 180 4.77 9.41 15.03
C LEU A 180 5.07 10.88 15.38
N LEU A 181 5.23 11.20 16.67
CA LEU A 181 5.66 12.52 17.14
C LEU A 181 7.02 12.91 16.56
N LYS A 182 7.98 11.98 16.56
CA LYS A 182 9.32 12.23 15.99
C LYS A 182 9.26 12.48 14.48
N ILE A 183 8.45 11.72 13.74
CA ILE A 183 8.22 11.93 12.31
C ILE A 183 7.58 13.29 12.06
N ALA A 184 6.54 13.66 12.82
CA ALA A 184 5.86 14.94 12.70
C ALA A 184 6.83 16.12 12.95
N ASN A 185 7.66 16.03 13.99
CA ASN A 185 8.66 17.04 14.29
C ASN A 185 9.70 17.17 13.17
N ASN A 186 10.19 16.05 12.64
CA ASN A 186 11.10 16.07 11.48
C ASN A 186 10.45 16.76 10.28
N PHE A 187 9.18 16.45 9.98
CA PHE A 187 8.43 17.10 8.91
C PHE A 187 8.33 18.62 9.12
N ILE A 188 8.00 19.07 10.32
CA ILE A 188 7.95 20.51 10.66
C ILE A 188 9.32 21.17 10.43
N THR A 189 10.42 20.56 10.86
CA THR A 189 11.75 21.13 10.63
C THR A 189 12.12 21.21 9.15
N LEU A 190 11.71 20.23 8.34
CA LEU A 190 11.92 20.26 6.88
C LEU A 190 11.11 21.39 6.22
N VAL A 191 9.85 21.56 6.61
CA VAL A 191 9.01 22.66 6.13
C VAL A 191 9.62 24.02 6.49
N GLN A 192 10.14 24.17 7.71
CA GLN A 192 10.82 25.40 8.13
C GLN A 192 12.10 25.67 7.31
N LYS A 193 12.92 24.65 7.04
CA LYS A 193 14.10 24.77 6.16
C LYS A 193 13.76 25.12 4.72
N LEU A 194 12.67 24.57 4.19
CA LEU A 194 12.16 24.94 2.87
C LEU A 194 11.73 26.40 2.83
N LYS A 195 11.02 26.86 3.87
CA LYS A 195 10.58 28.25 3.98
C LYS A 195 11.75 29.24 4.07
N SER A 196 12.79 28.93 4.84
CA SER A 196 13.99 29.76 4.91
C SER A 196 14.72 29.80 3.57
N SER A 197 14.88 28.66 2.89
CA SER A 197 15.51 28.58 1.56
C SER A 197 14.73 29.38 0.51
N LEU A 198 13.40 29.32 0.55
CA LEU A 198 12.53 30.11 -0.33
C LEU A 198 12.75 31.62 -0.11
N SER A 199 12.83 32.06 1.15
CA SER A 199 13.09 33.47 1.46
C SER A 199 14.47 33.93 0.96
N SER A 200 15.52 33.12 1.14
CA SER A 200 16.86 33.42 0.62
C SER A 200 16.90 33.51 -0.89
N ASN A 201 16.20 32.61 -1.59
CA ASN A 201 16.10 32.67 -3.05
C ASN A 201 15.33 33.90 -3.53
N SER A 202 14.27 34.29 -2.81
CA SER A 202 13.50 35.48 -3.14
C SER A 202 14.31 36.78 -2.96
N SER A 203 15.13 36.88 -1.91
CA SER A 203 16.02 38.02 -1.71
C SER A 203 17.12 38.07 -2.77
N LEU A 204 17.67 36.92 -3.15
CA LEU A 204 18.66 36.83 -4.22
C LEU A 204 18.07 37.26 -5.58
N LEU A 205 16.83 36.84 -5.87
CA LEU A 205 16.12 37.28 -7.06
C LEU A 205 15.88 38.79 -7.06
N GLN A 206 15.50 39.37 -5.91
CA GLN A 206 15.35 40.82 -5.78
C GLN A 206 16.67 41.55 -6.00
N GLU A 207 17.77 41.08 -5.42
CA GLU A 207 19.11 41.65 -5.62
C GLU A 207 19.52 41.61 -7.10
N LYS A 208 19.34 40.47 -7.78
CA LYS A 208 19.62 40.34 -9.22
C LYS A 208 18.74 41.25 -10.07
N ASN A 209 17.46 41.38 -9.73
CA ASN A 209 16.55 42.31 -10.40
C ASN A 209 16.98 43.76 -10.22
N MET A 210 17.37 44.17 -9.00
CA MET A 210 17.88 45.52 -8.74
C MET A 210 19.18 45.80 -9.50
N THR A 211 20.07 44.80 -9.59
CA THR A 211 21.31 44.90 -10.37
C THR A 211 21.01 45.06 -11.87
N LEU A 212 20.01 44.36 -12.40
CA LEU A 212 19.57 44.55 -13.77
C LEU A 212 19.00 45.95 -13.98
N ILE A 213 18.11 46.41 -13.08
CA ILE A 213 17.53 47.75 -13.16
C ILE A 213 18.62 48.83 -13.16
N SER A 214 19.62 48.74 -12.27
CA SER A 214 20.73 49.72 -12.24
C SER A 214 21.55 49.72 -13.53
N LEU A 215 21.81 48.56 -14.13
CA LEU A 215 22.49 48.45 -15.43
C LEU A 215 21.70 49.09 -16.57
N PHE A 216 20.36 49.13 -16.50
CA PHE A 216 19.52 49.78 -17.51
C PHE A 216 19.22 51.26 -17.20
N SER A 217 19.41 51.72 -15.95
CA SER A 217 19.17 53.10 -15.55
C SER A 217 20.40 54.01 -15.73
N GLU A 218 21.62 53.50 -15.60
CA GLU A 218 22.85 54.32 -15.74
C GLU A 218 23.20 54.68 -17.20
N ASP A 219 22.69 53.95 -18.19
CA ASP A 219 22.96 54.17 -19.62
C ASP A 219 22.09 55.30 -20.24
N ALA A 220 21.23 55.97 -19.45
CA ALA A 220 20.30 56.99 -19.95
C ALA A 220 20.84 58.44 -19.92
N GLU A 221 21.88 58.75 -19.13
CA GLU A 221 22.21 60.16 -18.83
C GLU A 221 23.57 60.67 -19.30
N LYS A 222 24.50 59.84 -19.81
CA LYS A 222 25.79 60.35 -20.30
C LYS A 222 26.33 59.57 -21.50
N ASN A 223 26.05 60.02 -22.73
CA ASN A 223 27.02 60.20 -23.83
C ASN A 223 26.33 60.45 -25.19
N ASP A 224 26.91 61.36 -25.97
CA ASP A 224 26.54 61.83 -27.33
C ASP A 224 26.68 60.76 -28.46
N GLU A 225 26.52 59.48 -28.14
CA GLU A 225 26.30 58.43 -29.13
C GLU A 225 25.03 57.70 -28.75
N SER A 226 23.99 57.83 -29.61
CA SER A 226 22.69 57.16 -29.50
C SER A 226 22.76 55.87 -28.66
N PRO A 227 22.23 55.88 -27.40
CA PRO A 227 22.24 54.73 -26.49
C PRO A 227 21.63 53.47 -27.13
N LEU A 228 20.72 53.69 -28.08
CA LEU A 228 20.11 52.66 -28.90
C LEU A 228 21.13 51.90 -29.75
N ALA A 229 22.14 52.55 -30.33
CA ALA A 229 23.13 51.91 -31.21
C ALA A 229 24.14 51.04 -30.44
N LYS A 230 24.59 51.48 -29.26
CA LYS A 230 25.43 50.67 -28.36
C LYS A 230 24.66 49.52 -27.71
N SER A 231 23.40 49.75 -27.35
CA SER A 231 22.54 48.71 -26.79
C SER A 231 22.12 47.69 -27.86
N MET A 232 21.79 48.12 -29.08
CA MET A 232 21.52 47.23 -30.21
C MET A 232 22.74 46.41 -30.62
N SER A 233 23.96 46.97 -30.57
CA SER A 233 25.18 46.19 -30.86
C SER A 233 25.52 45.20 -29.74
N LYS A 234 25.31 45.55 -28.46
CA LYS A 234 25.39 44.59 -27.34
C LYS A 234 24.33 43.49 -27.49
N MET A 235 23.08 43.83 -27.80
CA MET A 235 21.98 42.89 -27.99
C MET A 235 22.22 41.99 -29.21
N LEU A 236 22.81 42.51 -30.28
CA LEU A 236 23.22 41.74 -31.45
C LEU A 236 24.37 40.78 -31.10
N ASN A 237 25.33 41.20 -30.27
CA ASN A 237 26.39 40.34 -29.78
C ASN A 237 25.87 39.24 -28.83
N TYR A 238 24.93 39.58 -27.94
CA TYR A 238 24.26 38.58 -27.10
C TYR A 238 23.45 37.59 -27.92
N LYS A 239 22.72 38.06 -28.95
CA LYS A 239 21.99 37.22 -29.89
C LYS A 239 22.94 36.26 -30.61
N LYS A 240 24.05 36.77 -31.16
CA LYS A 240 25.09 35.94 -31.78
C LYS A 240 25.66 34.90 -30.82
N LYS A 241 25.92 35.29 -29.57
CA LYS A 241 26.44 34.37 -28.54
C LYS A 241 25.40 33.31 -28.14
N MET A 242 24.11 33.67 -28.11
CA MET A 242 23.00 32.75 -27.91
C MET A 242 22.89 31.76 -29.08
N GLU A 243 23.02 32.25 -30.32
CA GLU A 243 23.01 31.42 -31.52
C GLU A 243 24.21 30.45 -31.54
N GLU A 244 25.39 30.89 -31.10
CA GLU A 244 26.58 30.05 -30.96
C GLU A 244 26.41 28.97 -29.89
N LEU A 245 25.89 29.33 -28.71
CA LEU A 245 25.58 28.37 -27.64
C LEU A 245 24.49 27.38 -28.07
N TRP A 246 23.48 27.84 -28.83
CA TRP A 246 22.48 26.95 -29.38
C TRP A 246 23.05 25.97 -30.38
N LYS A 247 23.93 26.45 -31.26
CA LYS A 247 24.64 25.57 -32.20
C LYS A 247 25.50 24.55 -31.46
N GLN A 248 26.19 24.94 -30.38
CA GLN A 248 26.95 24.01 -29.54
C GLN A 248 26.06 22.97 -28.87
N LEU A 249 24.87 23.37 -28.38
CA LEU A 249 23.92 22.43 -27.80
C LEU A 249 23.35 21.48 -28.86
N GLU A 250 23.10 21.96 -30.07
CA GLU A 250 22.57 21.15 -31.15
C GLU A 250 23.63 20.19 -31.71
N GLU A 251 24.89 20.60 -31.76
CA GLU A 251 26.05 19.73 -32.01
C GLU A 251 26.24 18.68 -30.89
N PHE A 252 26.03 19.07 -29.63
CA PHE A 252 26.04 18.13 -28.52
C PHE A 252 24.89 17.12 -28.62
N LEU A 253 23.66 17.59 -28.83
CA LEU A 253 22.47 16.74 -28.98
C LEU A 253 22.56 15.83 -30.20
N THR A 254 23.19 16.25 -31.30
CA THR A 254 23.39 15.38 -32.47
C THR A 254 24.48 14.34 -32.24
N LYS A 255 25.53 14.66 -31.47
CA LYS A 255 26.51 13.66 -30.99
C LYS A 255 25.87 12.68 -30.02
N GLU A 256 25.06 13.18 -29.09
CA GLU A 256 24.39 12.37 -28.08
C GLU A 256 23.26 11.54 -28.67
N ARG A 257 22.52 12.03 -29.68
CA ARG A 257 21.49 11.25 -30.40
C ARG A 257 22.07 10.00 -31.06
N LYS A 258 23.31 10.06 -31.54
CA LYS A 258 24.02 8.87 -32.03
C LYS A 258 24.26 7.86 -30.92
N LEU A 259 24.58 8.31 -29.71
CA LEU A 259 24.74 7.48 -28.51
C LEU A 259 23.39 6.93 -28.01
N TRP A 260 22.33 7.74 -28.09
CA TRP A 260 20.98 7.35 -27.71
C TRP A 260 20.42 6.23 -28.57
N ASN A 261 20.78 6.09 -29.85
CA ASN A 261 20.39 4.93 -30.65
C ASN A 261 20.98 3.61 -30.12
N TYR A 262 22.18 3.64 -29.51
CA TYR A 262 22.79 2.48 -28.86
C TYR A 262 22.18 2.21 -27.47
N LEU A 263 21.83 3.28 -26.73
CA LEU A 263 21.23 3.17 -25.40
C LEU A 263 19.72 2.85 -25.43
N SER A 264 18.96 3.36 -26.40
CA SER A 264 17.54 3.05 -26.57
C SER A 264 17.32 1.56 -26.78
N SER A 265 18.21 0.94 -27.56
CA SER A 265 18.25 -0.52 -27.77
C SER A 265 18.54 -1.30 -26.48
N ALA A 266 19.28 -0.72 -25.52
CA ALA A 266 19.54 -1.32 -24.21
C ALA A 266 18.42 -1.06 -23.18
N VAL A 267 17.68 0.04 -23.33
CA VAL A 267 16.55 0.45 -22.47
C VAL A 267 15.26 -0.27 -22.85
N GLU A 268 15.09 -0.65 -24.12
CA GLU A 268 13.90 -1.36 -24.64
C GLU A 268 13.92 -2.89 -24.46
N GLU A 269 14.84 -3.45 -23.67
CA GLU A 269 14.90 -4.90 -23.36
C GLU A 269 14.92 -5.84 -24.60
N ASN A 270 15.63 -5.48 -25.68
CA ASN A 270 15.92 -6.42 -26.77
C ASN A 270 17.34 -7.03 -26.61
N PRO A 271 17.47 -8.28 -26.13
CA PRO A 271 18.75 -8.87 -25.71
C PRO A 271 19.63 -9.43 -26.85
N GLU A 272 19.24 -9.28 -28.12
CA GLU A 272 19.87 -9.99 -29.25
C GLU A 272 21.03 -9.25 -29.94
N ILE A 273 21.32 -7.98 -29.60
CA ILE A 273 22.27 -7.16 -30.39
C ILE A 273 23.69 -7.13 -29.80
N PHE A 274 23.90 -7.55 -28.56
CA PHE A 274 25.23 -7.55 -27.91
C PHE A 274 25.75 -8.96 -27.71
N VAL A 275 26.20 -9.54 -28.82
CA VAL A 275 26.78 -10.87 -28.88
C VAL A 275 28.30 -10.78 -28.73
N LEU A 276 28.85 -11.50 -27.75
CA LEU A 276 30.29 -11.76 -27.65
C LEU A 276 30.60 -13.06 -28.38
N GLU A 277 31.52 -13.02 -29.34
CA GLU A 277 32.12 -14.23 -29.92
C GLU A 277 32.94 -14.95 -28.83
N GLY A 278 32.43 -16.10 -28.41
CA GLY A 278 32.87 -16.81 -27.21
C GLY A 278 33.68 -18.06 -27.49
N GLU A 279 34.53 -18.10 -28.52
CA GLU A 279 35.33 -19.30 -28.84
C GLU A 279 36.25 -19.78 -27.70
N LEU A 280 36.48 -18.98 -26.65
CA LEU A 280 37.45 -19.29 -25.57
C LEU A 280 36.89 -19.21 -24.13
N LEU A 281 35.59 -18.98 -23.91
CA LEU A 281 35.03 -18.80 -22.56
C LEU A 281 34.11 -19.95 -22.12
N LYS A 282 34.71 -21.10 -21.74
CA LYS A 282 34.01 -22.11 -20.94
C LYS A 282 33.94 -21.65 -19.48
N ILE A 283 32.86 -20.96 -19.13
CA ILE A 283 32.59 -20.59 -17.74
C ILE A 283 31.87 -21.77 -17.06
N SER A 284 32.60 -22.60 -16.32
CA SER A 284 32.00 -23.59 -15.43
C SER A 284 31.70 -22.93 -14.09
N ILE A 285 30.41 -22.76 -13.76
CA ILE A 285 29.99 -22.32 -12.43
C ILE A 285 29.96 -23.56 -11.53
N ASP A 286 30.76 -23.54 -10.46
CA ASP A 286 30.83 -24.61 -9.47
C ASP A 286 29.50 -24.72 -8.71
N ASP A 287 29.01 -25.95 -8.50
CA ASP A 287 27.65 -26.20 -8.00
C ASP A 287 27.43 -25.66 -6.58
N ASN A 288 28.51 -25.57 -5.80
CA ASN A 288 28.49 -24.99 -4.46
C ASN A 288 28.03 -23.52 -4.42
N ILE A 289 28.15 -22.77 -5.51
CA ILE A 289 27.78 -21.35 -5.58
C ILE A 289 26.28 -21.16 -5.85
N LYS A 290 25.63 -22.15 -6.48
CA LYS A 290 24.19 -22.12 -6.79
C LYS A 290 23.32 -22.18 -5.53
N ASP A 291 23.79 -22.84 -4.48
CA ASP A 291 23.08 -22.96 -3.20
C ASP A 291 23.02 -21.64 -2.42
N TYR A 292 23.99 -20.74 -2.61
CA TYR A 292 24.04 -19.45 -1.91
C TYR A 292 23.25 -18.33 -2.59
N CYS A 293 22.96 -18.46 -3.89
CA CYS A 293 22.25 -17.44 -4.68
C CYS A 293 21.22 -18.10 -5.61
N PRO A 294 19.95 -18.27 -5.17
CA PRO A 294 18.89 -18.89 -5.98
C PRO A 294 18.55 -18.08 -7.25
N GLU A 295 18.87 -16.77 -7.26
CA GLU A 295 18.75 -15.88 -8.42
C GLU A 295 19.59 -16.34 -9.64
N LEU A 296 20.67 -17.10 -9.41
CA LEU A 296 21.47 -17.70 -10.49
C LEU A 296 20.75 -18.87 -11.17
N ASN A 297 19.84 -19.56 -10.48
CA ASN A 297 19.08 -20.68 -11.03
C ASN A 297 17.91 -20.23 -11.92
N GLU A 298 17.29 -19.08 -11.61
CA GLU A 298 16.27 -18.49 -12.49
C GLU A 298 16.88 -17.86 -13.76
N MET A 299 18.13 -17.41 -13.69
CA MET A 299 18.76 -16.64 -14.76
C MET A 299 19.41 -17.49 -15.87
N CYS A 300 19.56 -18.81 -15.73
CA CYS A 300 20.17 -19.65 -16.76
C CYS A 300 19.63 -21.11 -16.74
N PRO A 301 19.33 -21.64 -17.94
CA PRO A 301 20.39 -22.35 -18.64
C PRO A 301 21.02 -21.39 -19.66
N LEU A 302 22.35 -21.23 -19.59
CA LEU A 302 23.13 -20.83 -20.76
C LEU A 302 23.00 -21.97 -21.76
N LYS A 303 21.86 -22.06 -22.44
CA LYS A 303 21.82 -22.76 -23.72
C LYS A 303 22.65 -21.88 -24.63
N THR A 304 23.86 -22.34 -24.92
CA THR A 304 24.46 -22.12 -26.23
C THR A 304 23.37 -22.45 -27.24
N THR A 305 22.72 -21.42 -27.78
CA THR A 305 22.19 -21.51 -29.13
C THR A 305 23.36 -21.96 -30.01
N GLU A 306 23.07 -22.73 -31.05
CA GLU A 306 23.98 -23.63 -31.78
C GLU A 306 25.29 -23.01 -32.34
N ASP A 307 25.61 -21.74 -32.03
CA ASP A 307 26.78 -20.97 -32.45
C ASP A 307 27.53 -20.26 -31.28
N ASP A 308 27.80 -20.91 -30.13
CA ASP A 308 28.82 -20.50 -29.12
C ASP A 308 28.90 -18.98 -28.74
N GLN A 309 27.75 -18.32 -28.67
CA GLN A 309 27.64 -16.88 -28.50
C GLN A 309 27.00 -16.51 -27.15
N ILE A 310 27.67 -15.65 -26.36
CA ILE A 310 27.21 -15.24 -25.03
C ILE A 310 26.67 -13.80 -25.08
N CYS A 311 25.45 -13.60 -24.58
CA CYS A 311 24.86 -12.27 -24.44
C CYS A 311 25.63 -11.45 -23.39
N LEU A 312 26.27 -10.35 -23.80
CA LEU A 312 27.09 -9.46 -22.94
C LEU A 312 26.33 -8.97 -21.71
N LEU A 313 25.02 -8.71 -21.86
CA LEU A 313 24.17 -8.18 -20.81
C LEU A 313 23.87 -9.24 -19.73
N LYS A 314 23.72 -10.50 -20.14
CA LYS A 314 23.62 -11.64 -19.22
C LYS A 314 24.96 -11.89 -18.52
N PHE A 315 26.08 -11.80 -19.25
CA PHE A 315 27.42 -11.93 -18.68
C PHE A 315 27.72 -10.84 -17.64
N LEU A 316 27.45 -9.56 -17.93
CA LEU A 316 27.63 -8.45 -16.99
C LEU A 316 26.77 -8.59 -15.75
N LYS A 317 25.51 -9.04 -15.89
CA LYS A 317 24.64 -9.29 -14.73
C LYS A 317 25.20 -10.40 -13.84
N ILE A 318 25.65 -11.51 -14.43
CA ILE A 318 26.31 -12.59 -13.69
C ILE A 318 27.58 -12.08 -13.00
N TYR A 319 28.42 -11.33 -13.72
CA TYR A 319 29.66 -10.76 -13.18
C TYR A 319 29.40 -9.79 -12.01
N CYS A 320 28.37 -8.95 -12.09
CA CYS A 320 27.96 -8.06 -11.00
C CYS A 320 27.49 -8.85 -9.76
N ILE A 321 26.76 -9.95 -9.95
CA ILE A 321 26.36 -10.83 -8.85
C ILE A 321 27.60 -11.45 -8.19
N PHE A 322 28.55 -11.95 -8.97
CA PHE A 322 29.82 -12.47 -8.45
C PHE A 322 30.65 -11.42 -7.72
N LEU A 323 30.73 -10.19 -8.25
CA LEU A 323 31.42 -9.08 -7.60
C LEU A 323 30.77 -8.73 -6.26
N ASN A 324 29.44 -8.66 -6.19
CA ASN A 324 28.73 -8.41 -4.94
C ASN A 324 28.94 -9.54 -3.94
N PHE A 325 28.96 -10.80 -4.40
CA PHE A 325 29.27 -11.93 -3.54
C PHE A 325 30.71 -11.84 -3.01
N TYR A 326 31.68 -11.55 -3.88
CA TYR A 326 33.08 -11.38 -3.51
C TYR A 326 33.26 -10.26 -2.48
N VAL A 327 32.67 -9.08 -2.72
CA VAL A 327 32.70 -7.95 -1.77
C VAL A 327 32.07 -8.34 -0.43
N ASN A 328 30.93 -9.03 -0.42
CA ASN A 328 30.29 -9.50 0.80
C ASN A 328 31.12 -10.55 1.55
N ALA A 329 31.81 -11.44 0.83
CA ALA A 329 32.70 -12.43 1.42
C ALA A 329 33.96 -11.79 2.03
N VAL A 330 34.52 -10.76 1.37
CA VAL A 330 35.64 -9.96 1.89
C VAL A 330 35.21 -9.20 3.16
N LEU A 331 34.05 -8.56 3.14
CA LEU A 331 33.53 -7.79 4.28
C LEU A 331 33.20 -8.67 5.50
N LYS A 332 32.79 -9.93 5.27
CA LYS A 332 32.51 -10.90 6.34
C LYS A 332 33.75 -11.63 6.84
N GLY A 333 34.94 -11.36 6.29
CA GLY A 333 36.20 -12.00 6.70
C GLY A 333 36.32 -13.47 6.32
N ASN A 334 35.50 -13.96 5.38
CA ASN A 334 35.42 -15.37 5.00
C ASN A 334 36.32 -15.72 3.81
N PHE A 335 37.53 -15.18 3.76
CA PHE A 335 38.57 -15.68 2.86
C PHE A 335 39.63 -16.38 3.71
N ARG A 336 39.64 -17.71 3.64
CA ARG A 336 40.81 -18.54 3.92
C ARG A 336 41.26 -19.16 2.61
#